data_AF-A0A9P6SY84-F1
#
_entry.id   AF-A0A9P6SY84-F1
#
_cell.length_a   1.000
_cell.length_b   1.000
_cell.length_c   1.000
_cell.angle_alpha   90.00
_cell.angle_beta   90.00
_cell.angle_gamma   90.00
#
_symmetry.space_group_name_H-M   'P 1'
#
loop_
_entity.id
_entity.type
_entity.pdbx_description
1 polymer ?
#
loop_
_entity_poly.entity_id
_entity_poly.type
_entity_poly.pdbx_seq_one_letter_code
_entity_poly.pdbx_strand_id
1 'polypeptide(L)'
;MKIATLATLTVAVLAFAEAAPNPKGHSVPLTRNPHFKHNTRAQIEKLNKRYPSLNINRSSGSSGKVPLTNVNPDLEYYGSVSVGSPAQVVKLDFDTGSSDIWFPSTSCTTTACKKHTRFNTSKSSTYKKDGRS
;
A
#
# COMPACT_ATOMS: atom_id res chain seq x y z
N MET A 1 54.77 -20.32 32.97
CA MET A 1 53.74 -21.17 32.35
C MET A 1 52.43 -20.41 32.33
N LYS A 2 51.74 -20.43 31.18
CA LYS A 2 50.73 -19.43 30.76
C LYS A 2 49.41 -19.59 31.51
N ILE A 3 48.87 -18.46 31.98
CA ILE A 3 47.51 -18.35 32.54
C ILE A 3 46.54 -18.33 31.35
N ALA A 4 45.69 -19.35 31.23
CA ALA A 4 44.61 -19.39 30.26
C ALA A 4 43.28 -19.27 31.01
N THR A 5 42.74 -18.07 31.08
CA THR A 5 41.37 -17.81 31.51
C THR A 5 40.43 -18.13 30.35
N LEU A 6 39.68 -19.23 30.49
CA LEU A 6 38.66 -19.66 29.54
C LEU A 6 37.39 -18.83 29.79
N ALA A 7 37.13 -17.82 28.97
CA ALA A 7 35.87 -17.09 28.98
C ALA A 7 34.82 -17.92 28.22
N THR A 8 33.87 -18.51 28.95
CA THR A 8 32.71 -19.20 28.37
C THR A 8 31.74 -18.16 27.82
N LEU A 9 31.67 -18.04 26.50
CA LEU A 9 30.69 -17.22 25.80
C LEU A 9 29.35 -17.97 25.81
N THR A 10 28.45 -17.62 26.73
CA THR A 10 27.08 -18.13 26.72
C THR A 10 26.31 -17.50 25.57
N VAL A 11 26.07 -18.28 24.51
CA VAL A 11 25.15 -17.90 23.44
C VAL A 11 23.74 -17.95 24.01
N ALA A 12 23.16 -16.79 24.30
CA ALA A 12 21.75 -16.67 24.60
C ALA A 12 20.96 -17.02 23.35
N VAL A 13 20.40 -18.23 23.30
CA VAL A 13 19.42 -18.63 22.29
C VAL A 13 18.17 -17.78 22.55
N LEU A 14 18.00 -16.71 21.76
CA LEU A 14 16.73 -16.01 21.68
C LEU A 14 15.74 -17.00 21.08
N ALA A 15 14.90 -17.58 21.92
CA ALA A 15 13.74 -18.31 21.47
C ALA A 15 12.90 -17.37 20.60
N PHE A 16 12.87 -17.64 19.30
CA PHE A 16 11.79 -17.15 18.46
C PHE A 16 10.52 -17.74 19.06
N ALA A 17 9.80 -16.94 19.85
CA ALA A 17 8.44 -17.26 20.20
C ALA A 17 7.68 -17.24 18.88
N GLU A 18 7.51 -18.43 18.28
CA GLU A 18 6.47 -18.67 17.31
C GLU A 18 5.20 -18.12 17.96
N ALA A 19 4.62 -17.07 17.39
CA ALA A 19 3.37 -16.51 17.86
C ALA A 19 2.28 -17.55 17.55
N ALA A 20 2.21 -18.60 18.38
CA ALA A 20 1.17 -19.60 18.32
C ALA A 20 -0.16 -18.84 18.38
N PRO A 21 -1.08 -19.05 17.41
CA PRO A 21 -2.34 -18.34 17.39
C PRO A 21 -3.06 -18.57 18.72
N ASN A 22 -3.36 -17.50 19.44
CA ASN A 22 -4.15 -17.56 20.65
C ASN A 22 -5.49 -18.25 20.30
N PRO A 23 -5.87 -19.39 20.92
CA PRO A 23 -7.03 -20.19 20.52
C PRO A 23 -8.36 -19.46 20.71
N LYS A 24 -8.37 -18.28 21.35
CA LYS A 24 -9.52 -17.38 21.43
C LYS A 24 -9.55 -16.42 20.23
N GLY A 25 -9.47 -16.97 19.02
CA GLY A 25 -9.60 -16.19 17.80
C GLY A 25 -11.07 -15.79 17.57
N HIS A 26 -11.35 -14.50 17.48
CA HIS A 26 -12.62 -14.04 16.93
C HIS A 26 -12.65 -14.35 15.43
N SER A 27 -13.40 -15.37 15.03
CA SER A 27 -13.63 -15.70 13.63
C SER A 27 -14.87 -14.95 13.14
N VAL A 28 -14.69 -14.04 12.18
CA VAL A 28 -15.80 -13.42 11.45
C VAL A 28 -15.97 -14.22 10.16
N PRO A 29 -17.02 -15.06 10.03
CA PRO A 29 -17.22 -15.85 8.84
C PRO A 29 -17.50 -14.93 7.64
N LEU A 30 -16.62 -14.98 6.64
CA LEU A 30 -16.83 -14.26 5.40
C LEU A 30 -17.91 -14.98 4.58
N THR A 31 -19.14 -14.44 4.59
CA THR A 31 -20.22 -14.95 3.76
C THR A 31 -20.27 -14.15 2.47
N ARG A 32 -20.07 -14.81 1.32
CA ARG A 32 -20.26 -14.17 0.01
C ARG A 32 -21.73 -13.77 -0.11
N ASN A 33 -22.02 -12.50 -0.39
CA ASN A 33 -23.37 -12.05 -0.70
C ASN A 33 -23.67 -12.37 -2.18
N PRO A 34 -24.46 -13.42 -2.49
CA PRO A 34 -24.76 -13.79 -3.88
C PRO A 34 -25.66 -12.75 -4.58
N HIS A 35 -26.33 -11.91 -3.80
CA HIS A 35 -27.21 -10.85 -4.30
C HIS A 35 -26.50 -9.51 -4.46
N PHE A 36 -25.19 -9.43 -4.19
CA PHE A 36 -24.44 -8.20 -4.39
C PHE A 36 -24.46 -7.82 -5.88
N LYS A 37 -25.17 -6.74 -6.19
CA LYS A 37 -25.20 -6.13 -7.52
C LYS A 37 -24.45 -4.82 -7.44
N HIS A 38 -23.34 -4.74 -8.18
CA HIS A 38 -22.56 -3.52 -8.25
C HIS A 38 -23.39 -2.40 -8.89
N ASN A 39 -23.74 -1.39 -8.10
CA ASN A 39 -24.45 -0.21 -8.59
C ASN A 39 -23.47 0.97 -8.73
N THR A 40 -22.76 1.02 -9.85
CA THR A 40 -21.75 2.05 -10.12
C THR A 40 -22.35 3.46 -10.07
N ARG A 41 -23.60 3.63 -10.52
CA ARG A 41 -24.27 4.93 -10.54
C ARG A 41 -24.48 5.47 -9.12
N ALA A 42 -25.06 4.65 -8.23
CA ALA A 42 -25.28 5.03 -6.84
C ALA A 42 -23.95 5.29 -6.09
N GLN A 43 -22.90 4.53 -6.40
CA GLN A 43 -21.58 4.75 -5.81
C GLN A 43 -20.94 6.07 -6.27
N ILE A 44 -21.03 6.41 -7.56
CA ILE A 44 -20.54 7.69 -8.07
C ILE A 44 -21.31 8.86 -7.46
N GLU A 45 -22.63 8.75 -7.32
CA GLU A 45 -23.43 9.78 -6.65
C GLU A 45 -23.00 9.99 -5.19
N LYS A 46 -22.77 8.89 -4.45
CA LYS A 46 -22.22 8.94 -3.09
C LYS A 46 -20.82 9.59 -3.06
N LEU A 47 -19.97 9.29 -4.04
CA LEU A 47 -18.62 9.87 -4.14
C LEU A 47 -18.67 11.36 -4.46
N ASN A 48 -19.49 11.80 -5.42
CA ASN A 48 -19.64 13.22 -5.76
C ASN A 48 -20.21 14.03 -4.58
N LYS A 49 -21.08 13.43 -3.76
CA LYS A 49 -21.54 14.05 -2.51
C LYS A 49 -20.42 14.17 -1.48
N ARG A 50 -19.54 13.18 -1.38
CA ARG A 50 -18.40 13.17 -0.45
C ARG A 50 -17.27 14.11 -0.89
N TYR A 51 -17.03 14.21 -2.20
CA TYR A 51 -15.94 14.95 -2.82
C TYR A 51 -16.47 15.92 -3.89
N PRO A 52 -17.12 17.03 -3.48
CA PRO A 52 -17.79 17.94 -4.41
C PRO A 52 -16.84 18.63 -5.41
N SER A 53 -15.54 18.66 -5.13
CA SER A 53 -14.51 19.27 -5.98
C SER A 53 -14.04 18.38 -7.15
N LEU A 54 -14.37 17.09 -7.19
CA LEU A 54 -13.76 16.12 -8.12
C LEU A 54 -14.61 15.74 -9.34
N ASN A 55 -15.87 16.18 -9.44
CA ASN A 55 -16.85 15.85 -10.50
C ASN A 55 -16.58 14.49 -11.20
N ILE A 56 -16.77 13.41 -10.45
CA ILE A 56 -16.54 12.05 -10.91
C ILE A 56 -17.67 11.63 -11.83
N ASN A 57 -17.34 11.39 -13.10
CA ASN A 57 -18.26 10.87 -14.10
C ASN A 57 -17.98 9.39 -14.37
N ARG A 58 -18.97 8.67 -14.90
CA ARG A 58 -18.79 7.30 -15.37
C ARG A 58 -17.84 7.31 -16.57
N SER A 59 -16.57 7.07 -16.31
CA SER A 59 -15.61 6.74 -17.36
C SER A 59 -16.00 5.38 -17.97
N SER A 60 -15.96 5.28 -19.30
CA SER A 60 -15.93 3.97 -19.97
C SER A 60 -14.69 3.24 -19.44
N GLY A 61 -14.91 2.20 -18.65
CA GLY A 61 -13.82 1.50 -17.97
C GLY A 61 -12.73 1.11 -18.96
N SER A 62 -11.49 1.55 -18.67
CA SER A 62 -10.31 1.09 -19.40
C SER A 62 -9.82 -0.19 -18.73
N SER A 63 -9.56 -1.22 -19.52
CA SER A 63 -8.88 -2.44 -19.04
C SER A 63 -7.39 -2.32 -19.30
N GLY A 64 -6.58 -2.64 -18.29
CA GLY A 64 -5.12 -2.69 -18.42
C GLY A 64 -4.54 -3.93 -17.73
N LYS A 65 -3.27 -4.22 -18.01
CA LYS A 65 -2.48 -5.25 -17.31
C LYS A 65 -1.25 -4.59 -16.71
N VAL A 66 -0.94 -4.93 -15.46
CA VAL A 66 0.27 -4.49 -14.77
C VAL A 66 0.98 -5.75 -14.26
N PRO A 67 2.24 -6.01 -14.67
CA PRO A 67 3.01 -7.11 -14.12
C PRO A 67 3.35 -6.84 -12.65
N LEU A 68 3.27 -7.87 -11.82
CA LEU A 68 3.59 -7.79 -10.39
C LEU A 68 4.93 -8.45 -10.10
N THR A 69 5.66 -7.89 -9.14
CA THR A 69 6.92 -8.41 -8.62
C THR A 69 6.66 -9.04 -7.26
N ASN A 70 6.98 -10.33 -7.11
CA ASN A 70 6.95 -11.04 -5.84
C ASN A 70 8.18 -10.62 -5.00
N VAL A 71 7.95 -10.09 -3.80
CA VAL A 71 8.98 -9.63 -2.87
C VAL A 71 9.04 -10.56 -1.69
N ASN A 72 10.13 -11.33 -1.58
CA ASN A 72 10.26 -12.48 -0.68
C ASN A 72 9.14 -13.50 -0.93
N PRO A 73 9.41 -14.81 -0.97
CA PRO A 73 8.40 -15.80 -1.37
C PRO A 73 7.03 -15.58 -0.72
N ASP A 74 6.10 -15.05 -1.52
CA ASP A 74 4.70 -14.77 -1.18
C ASP A 74 4.46 -13.81 0.00
N LEU A 75 5.40 -12.90 0.29
CA LEU A 75 5.21 -11.89 1.33
C LEU A 75 4.47 -10.64 0.82
N GLU A 76 4.85 -10.12 -0.35
CA GLU A 76 4.23 -8.92 -0.95
C GLU A 76 4.33 -8.97 -2.48
N TYR A 77 3.33 -8.37 -3.15
CA TYR A 77 3.32 -8.19 -4.60
C TYR A 77 3.11 -6.72 -4.97
N TYR A 78 4.14 -6.09 -5.53
CA TYR A 78 4.02 -4.70 -6.00
C TYR A 78 4.06 -4.61 -7.53
N GLY A 79 3.41 -3.59 -8.08
CA GLY A 79 3.53 -3.21 -9.48
C GLY A 79 4.00 -1.77 -9.65
N SER A 80 4.47 -1.44 -10.86
CA SER A 80 4.90 -0.09 -11.20
C SER A 80 3.84 0.60 -12.05
N VAL A 81 3.52 1.85 -11.72
CA VAL A 81 2.59 2.69 -12.49
C VAL A 81 3.17 4.07 -12.76
N SER A 82 2.71 4.73 -13.81
CA SER A 82 3.10 6.10 -14.17
C SER A 82 2.06 7.10 -13.70
N VAL A 83 2.52 8.18 -13.06
CA VAL A 83 1.67 9.26 -12.53
C VAL A 83 2.18 10.62 -13.01
N GLY A 84 1.27 11.51 -13.35
CA GLY A 84 1.58 12.89 -13.74
C GLY A 84 2.03 13.05 -15.19
N SER A 85 2.43 14.28 -15.53
CA SER A 85 2.87 14.64 -16.88
C SER A 85 4.01 15.68 -16.79
N PRO A 86 5.25 15.39 -17.24
CA PRO A 86 5.73 14.10 -17.73
C PRO A 86 5.56 12.97 -16.70
N ALA A 87 5.43 11.74 -17.20
CA ALA A 87 5.20 10.56 -16.37
C ALA A 87 6.33 10.35 -15.34
N GLN A 88 5.97 10.17 -14.08
CA GLN A 88 6.85 9.74 -13.00
C GLN A 88 6.43 8.35 -12.55
N VAL A 89 7.37 7.40 -12.49
CA VAL A 89 7.07 6.02 -12.10
C VAL A 89 7.03 5.91 -10.58
N VAL A 90 5.99 5.27 -10.04
CA VAL A 90 5.87 4.90 -8.63
C VAL A 90 5.60 3.41 -8.50
N LYS A 91 5.93 2.84 -7.34
CA LYS A 91 5.66 1.43 -6.99
C LYS A 91 4.47 1.38 -6.05
N LEU A 92 3.50 0.52 -6.32
CA LEU A 92 2.28 0.36 -5.54
C LEU A 92 2.11 -1.10 -5.11
N ASP A 93 1.75 -1.28 -3.85
CA ASP A 93 1.12 -2.51 -3.37
C ASP A 93 -0.37 -2.46 -3.75
N PHE A 94 -0.86 -3.51 -4.41
CA PHE A 94 -2.24 -3.57 -4.90
C PHE A 94 -3.14 -4.19 -3.83
N ASP A 95 -3.63 -3.35 -2.93
CA ASP A 95 -4.48 -3.75 -1.82
C ASP A 95 -5.97 -3.82 -2.20
N THR A 96 -6.52 -5.03 -2.27
CA THR A 96 -7.96 -5.26 -2.54
C THR A 96 -8.88 -4.90 -1.36
N GLY A 97 -8.31 -4.64 -0.18
CA GLY A 97 -9.02 -4.26 1.04
C GLY A 97 -9.28 -2.76 1.19
N SER A 98 -8.76 -1.92 0.30
CA SER A 98 -8.90 -0.46 0.36
C SER A 98 -9.27 0.17 -1.00
N SER A 99 -9.69 1.44 -0.97
CA SER A 99 -10.13 2.19 -2.16
C SER A 99 -9.22 3.36 -2.53
N ASP A 100 -8.21 3.64 -1.70
CA ASP A 100 -7.36 4.80 -1.84
C ASP A 100 -6.02 4.41 -2.46
N ILE A 101 -5.47 5.30 -3.29
CA ILE A 101 -4.11 5.17 -3.81
C ILE A 101 -3.26 6.20 -3.10
N TRP A 102 -2.15 5.77 -2.51
CA TRP A 102 -1.20 6.65 -1.86
C TRP A 102 0.24 6.23 -2.21
N PHE A 103 1.11 7.23 -2.31
CA PHE A 103 2.54 7.08 -2.52
C PHE A 103 3.23 8.34 -1.97
N PRO A 104 4.50 8.26 -1.57
CA PRO A 104 5.15 9.39 -0.91
C PRO A 104 5.45 10.52 -1.91
N SER A 105 5.26 11.76 -1.47
CA SER A 105 5.66 12.97 -2.20
C SER A 105 7.09 13.37 -1.83
N THR A 106 7.77 14.15 -2.68
CA THR A 106 9.06 14.79 -2.35
C THR A 106 8.96 15.73 -1.14
N SER A 107 7.76 16.20 -0.80
CA SER A 107 7.50 16.94 0.44
C SER A 107 7.64 16.09 1.70
N CYS A 108 7.53 14.76 1.62
CA CYS A 108 7.83 13.88 2.73
C CYS A 108 9.35 13.71 2.88
N THR A 109 9.89 14.16 4.01
CA THR A 109 11.35 14.21 4.28
C THR A 109 11.82 13.18 5.31
N THR A 110 10.92 12.34 5.82
CA THR A 110 11.26 11.26 6.77
C THR A 110 12.22 10.25 6.14
N THR A 111 13.00 9.58 6.98
CA THR A 111 13.94 8.53 6.52
C THR A 111 13.21 7.41 5.78
N ALA A 112 12.00 7.04 6.23
CA ALA A 112 11.17 6.06 5.54
C ALA A 112 10.83 6.51 4.11
N CYS A 113 10.28 7.71 3.94
CA CYS A 113 9.94 8.24 2.61
C CYS A 113 11.13 8.31 1.66
N LYS A 114 12.33 8.64 2.16
CA LYS A 114 13.55 8.72 1.35
C LYS A 114 14.01 7.36 0.81
N LYS A 115 13.59 6.24 1.41
CA LYS A 115 13.86 4.88 0.91
C LYS A 115 12.95 4.46 -0.25
N HIS A 116 11.88 5.20 -0.51
CA HIS A 116 10.93 4.92 -1.57
C HIS A 116 11.04 5.93 -2.72
N THR A 117 10.54 5.54 -3.90
CA THR A 117 10.34 6.47 -5.00
C THR A 117 9.29 7.51 -4.61
N ARG A 118 9.65 8.80 -4.73
CA ARG A 118 8.79 9.91 -4.33
C ARG A 118 8.31 10.70 -5.53
N PHE A 119 7.01 10.97 -5.57
CA PHE A 119 6.41 11.82 -6.61
C PHE A 119 6.80 13.29 -6.38
N ASN A 120 7.35 13.93 -7.40
CA ASN A 120 7.67 15.34 -7.38
C ASN A 120 6.54 16.16 -8.01
N THR A 121 5.76 16.82 -7.16
CA THR A 121 4.62 17.64 -7.57
C THR A 121 5.02 18.82 -8.47
N SER A 122 6.22 19.39 -8.29
CA SER A 122 6.70 20.51 -9.12
C SER A 122 7.16 20.09 -10.53
N LYS A 123 7.35 18.78 -10.75
CA LYS A 123 7.75 18.21 -12.05
C LYS A 123 6.58 17.64 -12.85
N SER A 124 5.33 17.89 -12.43
CA SER A 124 4.14 17.42 -13.13
C SER A 124 3.22 18.58 -13.48
N SER A 125 3.07 18.89 -14.77
CA SER A 125 2.16 19.92 -15.29
C SER A 125 0.68 19.59 -15.04
N THR A 126 0.34 18.32 -14.83
CA THR A 126 -1.03 17.86 -14.52
C THR A 126 -1.32 17.75 -13.02
N TYR A 127 -0.34 18.07 -12.16
CA TYR A 127 -0.58 18.09 -10.72
C TYR A 127 -1.54 19.22 -10.33
N LYS A 128 -2.53 18.90 -9.50
CA LYS A 128 -3.43 19.87 -8.88
C LYS A 128 -3.45 19.64 -7.38
N LYS A 129 -3.23 20.69 -6.60
CA LYS A 129 -3.32 20.61 -5.13
C LYS A 129 -4.78 20.41 -4.73
N ASP A 130 -5.01 19.42 -3.87
CA ASP A 130 -6.35 19.00 -3.42
C ASP A 130 -7.01 20.00 -2.44
N GLY A 131 -6.21 20.81 -1.74
CA GLY A 131 -6.71 21.92 -0.91
C GLY A 131 -7.25 21.52 0.47
N ARG A 132 -7.43 20.22 0.75
CA ARG A 132 -7.67 19.72 2.12
C ARG A 132 -6.42 19.96 2.98
N SER A 133 -6.62 20.52 4.18
CA SER A 133 -5.59 20.87 5.19
C SER A 133 -5.42 19.76 6.23
#